data_AF-A0A424K9D5-F1
#
_entry.id   AF-A0A424K9D5-F1
#
_cell.length_a   1.000
_cell.length_b   1.000
_cell.length_c   1.000
_cell.angle_alpha   90.00
_cell.angle_beta   90.00
_cell.angle_gamma   90.00
#
_symmetry.space_group_name_H-M   'P 1'
#
loop_
_entity.id
_entity.type
_entity.pdbx_description
1 polymer ?
#
loop_
_entity_poly.entity_id
_entity_poly.type
_entity_poly.pdbx_seq_one_letter_code
_entity_poly.pdbx_strand_id
1 'polypeptide(L)'
;MKLVDKELNKWKKIDKIILLVNSIDISYKSSVSLNLNCNFENISRGRCNITIQRIVKKIPDTLYIHTDQPLMVVNIFYKIEKIEKLINFLGMNKNNKKKIRLELDISDNLMVNKDGYLYVKDKFELNINSISWNIPII
;
A
#
# COMPACT_ATOMS: atom_id res chain seq x y z
N MET A 1 5.41 15.60 -8.61
CA MET A 1 4.13 15.20 -9.23
C MET A 1 3.78 16.30 -10.21
N LYS A 2 3.57 16.01 -11.49
CA LYS A 2 3.21 17.03 -12.48
C LYS A 2 1.77 16.78 -12.94
N LEU A 3 0.95 17.83 -12.91
CA LEU A 3 -0.32 17.89 -13.64
C LEU A 3 0.05 17.96 -15.13
N VAL A 4 -0.37 16.99 -15.93
CA VAL A 4 -0.04 16.91 -17.37
C VAL A 4 -1.31 16.63 -18.16
N ASP A 5 -1.45 17.32 -19.29
CA ASP A 5 -2.54 17.17 -20.25
C ASP A 5 -2.67 15.75 -20.80
N LYS A 6 -3.92 15.38 -21.07
CA LYS A 6 -4.39 14.01 -21.31
C LYS A 6 -4.08 13.55 -22.75
N GLU A 7 -2.83 13.27 -23.08
CA GLU A 7 -2.52 12.48 -24.29
C GLU A 7 -2.88 11.00 -24.05
N LEU A 8 -4.08 10.59 -24.49
CA LEU A 8 -4.70 9.28 -24.25
C LEU A 8 -3.83 8.05 -24.58
N ASN A 9 -2.86 8.15 -25.49
CA ASN A 9 -2.03 7.02 -25.92
C ASN A 9 -0.80 6.73 -25.04
N LYS A 10 -0.57 7.50 -23.97
CA LYS A 10 0.58 7.33 -23.07
C LYS A 10 0.24 6.69 -21.73
N TRP A 11 -1.04 6.47 -21.41
CA TRP A 11 -1.49 6.06 -20.09
C TRP A 11 -2.11 4.66 -20.11
N LYS A 12 -1.65 3.80 -19.19
CA LYS A 12 -2.15 2.45 -18.96
C LYS A 12 -2.93 2.41 -17.65
N LYS A 13 -4.07 1.73 -17.67
CA LYS A 13 -4.83 1.40 -16.46
C LYS A 13 -4.15 0.28 -15.68
N ILE A 14 -4.01 0.46 -14.38
CA ILE A 14 -3.64 -0.59 -13.44
C ILE A 14 -4.73 -0.70 -12.36
N ASP A 15 -5.06 -1.91 -11.98
CA ASP A 15 -5.99 -2.29 -10.91
C ASP A 15 -5.27 -2.95 -9.72
N LYS A 16 -3.94 -3.05 -9.83
CA LYS A 16 -3.08 -3.66 -8.83
C LYS A 16 -1.89 -2.75 -8.52
N ILE A 17 -1.66 -2.51 -7.24
CA ILE A 17 -0.48 -1.79 -6.74
C ILE A 17 0.47 -2.81 -6.11
N ILE A 18 1.74 -2.76 -6.51
CA ILE A 18 2.77 -3.66 -6.00
C ILE A 18 3.74 -2.85 -5.13
N LEU A 19 3.90 -3.29 -3.89
CA LEU A 19 4.67 -2.58 -2.87
C LEU A 19 5.80 -3.47 -2.33
N LEU A 20 6.95 -2.84 -2.08
CA LEU A 20 8.08 -3.42 -1.39
C LEU A 20 8.26 -2.72 -0.04
N VAL A 21 8.22 -3.50 1.04
CA VAL A 21 8.38 -2.98 2.41
C VAL A 21 9.83 -2.59 2.65
N ASN A 22 10.04 -1.36 3.10
CA ASN A 22 11.35 -0.86 3.51
C ASN A 22 11.55 -0.93 5.02
N SER A 23 10.52 -0.54 5.79
CA SER A 23 10.56 -0.60 7.25
C SER A 23 9.19 -0.96 7.81
N ILE A 24 9.21 -1.53 9.01
CA ILE A 24 8.01 -1.91 9.76
C ILE A 24 8.19 -1.43 11.19
N ASP A 25 7.21 -0.70 11.67
CA ASP A 25 7.16 -0.17 13.02
C ASP A 25 5.90 -0.69 13.71
N ILE A 26 6.05 -1.19 14.94
CA ILE A 26 4.91 -1.57 15.79
C ILE A 26 4.61 -0.38 16.69
N SER A 27 3.37 0.12 16.67
CA SER A 27 2.89 1.10 17.64
C SER A 27 1.97 0.43 18.64
N TYR A 28 2.20 0.72 19.92
CA TYR A 28 1.40 0.23 21.02
C TYR A 28 0.97 1.42 21.88
N LYS A 29 -0.30 1.81 21.74
CA LYS A 29 -0.95 2.83 22.58
C LYS A 29 -2.08 2.18 23.37
N SER A 30 -3.32 2.32 22.90
CA SER A 30 -4.49 1.61 23.42
C SER A 30 -4.72 0.25 22.74
N SER A 31 -4.16 0.04 21.55
CA SER A 31 -4.16 -1.22 20.80
C SER A 31 -2.91 -1.33 19.93
N VAL A 32 -2.55 -2.56 19.54
CA VAL A 32 -1.46 -2.83 18.59
C VAL A 32 -1.86 -2.33 17.20
N SER A 33 -0.96 -1.61 16.55
CA SER A 33 -1.02 -1.29 15.11
C SER A 33 0.34 -1.48 14.45
N LEU A 34 0.35 -1.87 13.18
CA LEU A 34 1.56 -1.95 12.37
C LEU A 34 1.60 -0.77 11.40
N ASN A 35 2.75 -0.14 11.28
CA ASN A 35 3.02 0.88 10.28
C ASN A 35 4.11 0.36 9.34
N LEU A 36 3.87 0.38 8.04
CA LEU A 36 4.82 -0.05 7.03
C LEU A 36 5.12 1.10 6.09
N ASN A 37 6.40 1.38 5.90
CA ASN A 37 6.87 2.31 4.87
C ASN A 37 7.28 1.50 3.65
N CYS A 38 6.63 1.76 2.52
CA CYS A 38 6.77 0.97 1.31
C CYS A 38 7.19 1.85 0.12
N ASN A 39 7.98 1.26 -0.79
CA ASN A 39 8.17 1.77 -2.13
C ASN A 39 7.25 1.04 -3.10
N PHE A 40 6.94 1.68 -4.21
CA PHE A 40 6.25 1.03 -5.32
C PHE A 40 7.23 0.24 -6.18
N GLU A 41 6.78 -0.91 -6.68
CA GLU A 41 7.50 -1.70 -7.68
C GLU A 41 7.01 -1.35 -9.10
N ASN A 42 5.71 -1.07 -9.25
CA ASN A 42 5.05 -0.79 -10.53
C ASN A 42 4.66 0.68 -10.76
N ILE A 43 5.09 1.58 -9.88
CA ILE A 43 4.92 3.04 -10.00
C ILE A 43 6.29 3.68 -9.72
N SER A 44 6.77 4.56 -10.60
CA SER A 44 8.19 4.94 -10.61
C SER A 44 8.60 5.92 -9.51
N ARG A 45 7.64 6.61 -8.89
CA ARG A 45 7.91 7.63 -7.85
C ARG A 45 6.85 7.69 -6.78
N GLY A 46 7.29 7.94 -5.55
CA GLY A 46 6.45 8.15 -4.39
C GLY A 46 6.69 7.11 -3.30
N ARG A 47 6.02 7.33 -2.18
CA ARG A 47 6.02 6.43 -1.02
C ARG A 47 4.61 5.97 -0.73
N CYS A 48 4.48 4.78 -0.18
CA CYS A 48 3.21 4.28 0.34
C CYS A 48 3.38 3.98 1.81
N ASN A 49 2.57 4.62 2.65
CA ASN A 49 2.51 4.31 4.06
C ASN A 49 1.28 3.44 4.30
N ILE A 50 1.48 2.30 4.96
CA ILE A 50 0.41 1.37 5.29
C ILE A 50 0.25 1.37 6.80
N THR A 51 -0.97 1.58 7.29
CA THR A 51 -1.33 1.39 8.69
C THR A 51 -2.31 0.23 8.80
N ILE A 52 -1.92 -0.79 9.57
CA ILE A 52 -2.75 -1.95 9.89
C ILE A 52 -3.20 -1.80 11.34
N GLN A 53 -4.50 -1.75 11.54
CA GLN A 53 -5.09 -1.55 12.85
C GLN A 53 -6.22 -2.54 13.11
N ARG A 54 -6.56 -2.71 14.38
CA ARG A 54 -7.64 -3.60 14.79
C ARG A 54 -8.97 -3.09 14.24
N ILE A 55 -9.74 -3.99 13.63
CA ILE A 55 -11.11 -3.71 13.23
C ILE A 55 -12.00 -3.55 14.48
N VAL A 56 -12.60 -2.37 14.62
CA VAL A 56 -13.56 -2.05 15.71
C VAL A 56 -15.00 -2.12 15.20
N LYS A 57 -15.21 -1.83 13.91
CA LYS A 57 -16.48 -1.89 13.18
C LYS A 57 -16.20 -2.35 11.75
N LYS A 58 -17.21 -2.81 11.01
CA LYS A 58 -17.06 -3.16 9.58
C LYS A 58 -16.76 -1.88 8.78
N ILE A 59 -15.47 -1.61 8.57
CA ILE A 59 -14.94 -0.49 7.78
C ILE A 59 -14.11 -1.14 6.67
N PRO A 60 -14.25 -0.69 5.41
CA PRO A 60 -13.45 -1.20 4.31
C PRO A 60 -11.99 -0.77 4.44
N ASP A 61 -11.09 -1.55 3.83
CA ASP A 61 -9.71 -1.14 3.64
C ASP A 61 -9.65 -0.04 2.57
N THR A 62 -8.89 1.03 2.82
CA THR A 62 -8.87 2.20 1.93
C THR A 62 -7.47 2.60 1.51
N LEU A 63 -7.38 3.19 0.32
CA LEU A 63 -6.20 3.80 -0.27
C LEU A 63 -6.52 5.26 -0.57
N TYR A 64 -5.75 6.17 0.00
CA TYR A 64 -5.81 7.60 -0.26
C TYR A 64 -4.56 8.07 -1.01
N ILE A 65 -4.75 8.88 -2.04
CA ILE A 65 -3.66 9.43 -2.85
C ILE A 65 -3.56 10.93 -2.62
N HIS A 66 -2.41 11.37 -2.08
CA HIS A 66 -2.10 12.78 -1.97
C HIS A 66 -1.81 13.40 -3.34
N THR A 67 -2.42 14.55 -3.61
CA THR A 67 -2.17 15.34 -4.84
C THR A 67 -1.07 16.37 -4.65
N ASP A 68 -0.82 16.77 -3.40
CA ASP A 68 0.13 17.80 -2.97
C ASP A 68 1.54 17.25 -2.73
N GLN A 69 1.65 15.94 -2.50
CA GLN A 69 2.91 15.25 -2.27
C GLN A 69 2.90 13.84 -2.88
N PRO A 70 4.07 13.27 -3.22
CA PRO A 70 4.16 11.92 -3.79
C PRO A 70 4.00 10.85 -2.69
N LEU A 71 2.81 10.79 -2.09
CA LEU A 71 2.47 9.91 -0.98
C LEU A 71 1.11 9.23 -1.22
N MET A 72 1.07 7.92 -1.02
CA MET A 72 -0.18 7.18 -0.81
C MET A 72 -0.26 6.72 0.64
N VAL A 73 -1.47 6.69 1.18
CA VAL A 73 -1.77 6.20 2.52
C VAL A 73 -2.79 5.08 2.41
N VAL A 74 -2.47 3.92 2.99
CA VAL A 74 -3.32 2.75 2.99
C VAL A 74 -3.72 2.43 4.43
N ASN A 75 -5.02 2.31 4.67
CA ASN A 75 -5.58 1.91 5.96
C ASN A 75 -6.17 0.51 5.84
N ILE A 76 -5.67 -0.42 6.65
CA ILE A 76 -6.09 -1.82 6.67
C ILE A 76 -6.67 -2.16 8.04
N PHE A 77 -7.81 -2.84 8.05
CA PHE A 77 -8.53 -3.20 9.26
C PHE A 77 -8.63 -4.71 9.41
N TYR A 78 -7.81 -5.27 10.30
CA TYR A 78 -7.78 -6.71 10.58
C TYR A 78 -8.31 -7.05 11.96
N LYS A 79 -8.83 -8.27 12.12
CA LYS A 79 -9.04 -8.84 13.45
C LYS A 79 -7.69 -9.03 14.15
N ILE A 80 -7.69 -8.94 15.48
CA ILE A 80 -6.45 -8.96 16.27
C ILE A 80 -5.65 -10.25 16.03
N GLU A 81 -6.32 -11.39 15.87
CA GLU A 81 -5.66 -12.68 15.64
C GLU A 81 -4.90 -12.70 14.30
N LYS A 82 -5.38 -11.95 13.30
CA LYS A 82 -4.70 -11.81 12.01
C LYS A 82 -3.50 -10.87 12.12
N ILE A 83 -3.58 -9.82 12.96
CA ILE A 83 -2.46 -8.92 13.24
C ILE A 83 -1.35 -9.68 13.97
N GLU A 84 -1.68 -10.44 15.00
CA GLU A 84 -0.71 -11.25 15.77
C GLU A 84 -0.01 -12.28 14.89
N LYS A 85 -0.77 -13.00 14.04
CA LYS A 85 -0.19 -13.92 13.05
C LYS A 85 0.75 -13.20 12.09
N LEU A 86 0.37 -12.02 11.60
CA LEU A 86 1.22 -11.23 10.72
C LEU A 86 2.51 -10.82 11.43
N ILE A 87 2.44 -10.32 12.67
CA ILE A 87 3.62 -9.97 13.48
C ILE A 87 4.56 -11.17 13.62
N ASN A 88 4.03 -12.37 13.84
CA ASN A 88 4.84 -13.59 13.94
C ASN A 88 5.58 -13.88 12.62
N PHE A 89 4.90 -13.82 11.47
CA PHE A 89 5.54 -14.01 10.16
C PHE A 89 6.60 -12.94 9.86
N LEU A 90 6.31 -11.68 10.20
CA LEU A 90 7.27 -10.58 10.09
C LEU A 90 8.49 -10.80 11.00
N GLY A 91 8.26 -11.33 12.20
CA GLY A 91 9.32 -11.70 13.14
C GLY A 91 10.25 -12.79 12.62
N MET A 92 9.72 -13.76 11.86
CA MET A 92 10.51 -14.80 11.20
C MET A 92 11.37 -14.26 10.04
N ASN A 93 10.95 -13.18 9.38
CA ASN A 93 11.66 -12.55 8.27
C ASN A 93 12.84 -11.65 8.72
N LYS A 94 13.03 -11.38 10.02
CA LYS A 94 14.02 -10.38 10.52
C LYS A 94 15.44 -10.46 9.93
N ASN A 95 15.91 -11.66 9.60
CA ASN A 95 17.26 -11.88 9.05
C ASN A 95 17.29 -12.10 7.53
N ASN A 96 16.14 -11.98 6.84
CA ASN A 96 16.04 -12.21 5.42
C ASN A 96 16.49 -10.97 4.63
N LYS A 97 17.33 -11.19 3.60
CA LYS A 97 17.75 -10.11 2.69
C LYS A 97 16.68 -9.75 1.67
N LYS A 98 15.71 -10.64 1.42
CA LYS A 98 14.61 -10.42 0.47
C LYS A 98 13.53 -9.56 1.15
N LYS A 99 13.16 -8.48 0.48
CA LYS A 99 12.09 -7.59 0.94
C LYS A 99 10.73 -8.30 0.90
N ILE A 100 9.88 -7.96 1.87
CA ILE A 100 8.46 -8.34 1.86
C ILE A 100 7.77 -7.58 0.73
N ARG A 101 6.94 -8.30 -0.03
CA ARG A 101 6.18 -7.74 -1.15
C ARG A 101 4.69 -7.82 -0.85
N LEU A 102 3.96 -6.74 -1.09
CA LEU A 102 2.50 -6.69 -0.98
C LEU A 102 1.89 -6.39 -2.34
N GLU A 103 0.75 -7.00 -2.61
CA GLU A 103 -0.12 -6.63 -3.72
C GLU A 103 -1.45 -6.13 -3.17
N LEU A 104 -1.89 -4.96 -3.65
CA LEU A 104 -3.20 -4.39 -3.35
C LEU A 104 -4.03 -4.41 -4.62
N ASP A 105 -5.13 -5.17 -4.62
CA ASP A 105 -6.15 -5.10 -5.66
C ASP A 105 -7.12 -3.98 -5.30
N ILE A 106 -7.26 -2.97 -6.16
CA ILE A 106 -8.04 -1.76 -5.88
C ILE A 106 -9.39 -1.77 -6.61
N SER A 107 -10.38 -1.09 -6.03
CA SER A 107 -11.76 -1.07 -6.53
C SER A 107 -11.95 -0.33 -7.85
N ASP A 108 -11.00 0.53 -8.20
CA ASP A 108 -10.96 1.24 -9.46
C ASP A 108 -9.52 1.29 -9.98
N ASN A 109 -9.34 1.77 -11.19
CA ASN A 109 -8.08 1.78 -11.90
C ASN A 109 -7.33 3.10 -11.70
N LEU A 110 -6.02 2.97 -11.49
CA LEU A 110 -5.08 4.08 -11.58
C LEU A 110 -4.51 4.18 -12.98
N MET A 111 -4.19 5.41 -13.40
CA MET A 111 -3.61 5.69 -14.70
C MET A 111 -2.12 5.94 -14.55
N VAL A 112 -1.30 5.12 -15.20
CA VAL A 112 0.17 5.20 -15.13
C VAL A 112 0.75 5.31 -16.52
N ASN A 113 1.73 6.18 -16.74
CA ASN A 113 2.37 6.28 -18.04
C ASN A 113 3.47 5.22 -18.24
N LYS A 114 4.07 5.19 -19.44
CA LYS A 114 5.16 4.23 -19.78
C LYS A 114 6.38 4.33 -18.86
N ASP A 115 6.63 5.50 -18.27
CA ASP A 115 7.73 5.72 -17.34
C ASP A 115 7.32 5.49 -15.88
N GLY A 116 6.13 4.91 -15.63
CA GLY A 116 5.63 4.59 -14.30
C GLY A 116 5.06 5.77 -13.50
N TYR A 117 4.90 6.95 -14.10
CA TYR A 117 4.30 8.09 -13.40
C TYR A 117 2.80 7.93 -13.29
N LEU A 118 2.28 8.22 -12.10
CA LEU A 118 0.86 8.22 -11.81
C LEU A 118 0.20 9.54 -12.25
N TYR A 119 -0.92 9.44 -12.94
CA TYR A 119 -1.84 10.55 -13.19
C TYR A 119 -2.84 10.65 -12.05
N VAL A 120 -2.93 11.82 -11.44
CA VAL A 120 -3.93 12.12 -10.40
C VAL A 120 -4.50 13.49 -10.72
N LYS A 121 -5.82 13.56 -10.87
CA LYS A 121 -6.51 14.80 -11.19
C LYS A 121 -7.02 15.52 -9.94
N ASP A 122 -7.56 14.77 -8.99
CA ASP A 122 -8.15 15.26 -7.75
C ASP A 122 -7.82 14.32 -6.58
N LYS A 123 -8.09 14.76 -5.33
CA LYS A 123 -7.98 13.89 -4.15
C LYS A 123 -8.83 12.64 -4.39
N PHE A 124 -8.19 11.48 -4.29
CA PHE A 124 -8.77 10.23 -4.73
C PHE A 124 -8.64 9.19 -3.62
N GLU A 125 -9.78 8.69 -3.18
CA GLU A 125 -9.88 7.58 -2.23
C GLU A 125 -10.49 6.38 -2.93
N LEU A 126 -9.87 5.21 -2.71
CA LEU A 126 -10.25 3.94 -3.29
C LEU A 126 -10.45 2.90 -2.20
N ASN A 127 -11.37 1.97 -2.43
CA ASN A 127 -11.44 0.76 -1.63
C ASN A 127 -10.39 -0.24 -2.11
N ILE A 128 -9.93 -1.07 -1.20
CA ILE A 128 -9.06 -2.19 -1.49
C ILE A 128 -9.92 -3.46 -1.47
N ASN A 129 -9.97 -4.14 -2.60
CA ASN A 129 -10.74 -5.38 -2.77
C ASN A 129 -10.03 -6.55 -2.09
N SER A 130 -8.71 -6.60 -2.20
CA SER A 130 -7.90 -7.74 -1.78
C SER A 130 -6.46 -7.31 -1.47
N ILE A 131 -5.84 -8.01 -0.52
CA ILE A 131 -4.47 -7.77 -0.07
C ILE A 131 -3.74 -9.10 0.00
N SER A 132 -2.67 -9.23 -0.78
CA SER A 132 -1.79 -10.39 -0.79
C SER A 132 -0.42 -10.04 -0.20
N TRP A 133 0.11 -10.96 0.61
CA TRP A 133 1.41 -10.82 1.26
C TRP A 133 2.35 -11.91 0.78
N ASN A 134 3.54 -11.51 0.33
CA ASN A 134 4.65 -12.41 0.09
C ASN A 134 5.76 -12.06 1.07
N ILE A 135 5.89 -12.86 2.13
CA ILE A 135 6.87 -12.70 3.21
C ILE A 135 7.92 -13.81 3.08
N PRO A 136 9.13 -13.51 2.59
CA PRO A 136 10.20 -14.49 2.51
C PRO A 136 10.62 -14.97 3.92
N ILE A 137 10.47 -16.25 4.23
CA ILE A 137 10.82 -16.78 5.56
C ILE A 137 12.12 -17.58 5.58
N ILE A 138 12.66 -17.94 4.41
CA ILE A 138 13.94 -18.65 4.19
C ILE A 138 14.57 -18.13 2.88
#